data_AF-A0A0M9E1U1-F1
#
_entry.id   AF-A0A0M9E1U1-F1
#
_cell.length_a   1.000
_cell.length_b   1.000
_cell.length_c   1.000
_cell.angle_alpha   90.00
_cell.angle_beta   90.00
_cell.angle_gamma   90.00
#
_symmetry.space_group_name_H-M   'P 1'
#
loop_
_entity.id
_entity.type
_entity.pdbx_description
1 polymer ?
#
loop_
_entity_poly.entity_id
_entity_poly.type
_entity_poly.pdbx_seq_one_letter_code
_entity_poly.pdbx_strand_id
1 'polypeptide(L)'
;MLSEGNHILYIVGKDQLGNWQEENEAMIFQWEVTDKFDWIIDFTLDIDDNKNIDALTDGLLILRYLFGLKGGTSLIENAVDPEGSRVDCESVKWYLDCLKY
;
A
#
# COMPACT_ATOMS: atom_id res chain seq x y z
N MET A 1 -2.28 -23.79 -3.76
CA MET A 1 -1.51 -22.60 -3.37
C MET A 1 -1.12 -22.76 -1.92
N LEU A 2 0.00 -22.20 -1.47
CA LEU A 2 0.40 -22.25 -0.06
C LEU A 2 -0.62 -21.50 0.81
N SER A 3 -0.85 -21.96 2.04
CA SER A 3 -1.70 -21.27 3.01
C SER A 3 -1.03 -19.99 3.49
N GLU A 4 -1.80 -19.11 4.12
CA GLU A 4 -1.22 -17.99 4.87
C GLU A 4 -0.32 -18.45 6.01
N GLY A 5 0.55 -17.54 6.45
CA GLY A 5 1.48 -17.72 7.56
C GLY A 5 2.93 -17.84 7.12
N ASN A 6 3.78 -18.15 8.10
CA ASN A 6 5.22 -18.33 7.88
C ASN A 6 5.50 -19.68 7.21
N HIS A 7 6.33 -19.64 6.17
CA HIS A 7 6.82 -20.80 5.45
C HIS A 7 8.33 -20.84 5.46
N ILE A 8 8.87 -22.05 5.50
CA ILE A 8 10.31 -22.30 5.55
C ILE A 8 10.67 -23.25 4.40
N LEU A 9 11.68 -22.89 3.62
CA LEU A 9 12.30 -23.74 2.61
C LEU A 9 13.71 -24.09 3.07
N TYR A 10 13.97 -25.40 3.16
CA TYR A 10 15.29 -25.96 3.40
C TYR A 10 15.92 -26.37 2.06
N ILE A 11 17.12 -25.87 1.78
CA ILE A 11 17.88 -26.22 0.58
C ILE A 11 19.10 -27.04 1.01
N VAL A 12 19.10 -28.31 0.62
CA VAL A 12 20.19 -29.26 0.89
C VAL A 12 20.98 -29.50 -0.39
N GLY A 13 22.30 -29.27 -0.33
CA GLY A 13 23.21 -29.53 -1.45
C GLY A 13 23.59 -31.01 -1.55
N LYS A 14 23.86 -31.47 -2.78
CA LYS A 14 24.51 -32.76 -3.04
C LYS A 14 25.94 -32.51 -3.51
N ASP A 15 26.91 -33.17 -2.91
CA ASP A 15 28.31 -33.06 -3.33
C ASP A 15 28.60 -33.84 -4.63
N GLN A 16 29.83 -33.71 -5.14
CA GLN A 16 30.27 -34.39 -6.37
C GLN A 16 30.40 -35.92 -6.20
N LEU A 17 30.48 -36.41 -4.97
CA LEU A 17 30.52 -37.84 -4.64
C LEU A 17 29.10 -38.42 -4.48
N GLY A 18 28.09 -37.56 -4.52
CA GLY A 18 26.69 -37.93 -4.42
C GLY A 18 26.17 -38.03 -3.00
N ASN A 19 26.89 -37.51 -2.01
CA ASN A 19 26.39 -37.39 -0.64
C ASN A 19 25.50 -36.15 -0.52
N TRP A 20 24.41 -36.28 0.22
CA TRP A 20 23.60 -35.14 0.60
C TRP A 20 24.17 -34.51 1.87
N GLN A 21 24.13 -33.19 1.91
CA GLN A 21 24.39 -32.43 3.14
C GLN A 21 23.36 -32.79 4.22
N GLU A 22 23.74 -32.67 5.50
CA GLU A 22 22.83 -32.88 6.62
C GLU A 22 21.77 -31.76 6.68
N GLU A 23 20.53 -32.10 7.06
CA GLU A 23 19.40 -31.16 7.08
C GLU A 23 19.61 -30.00 8.08
N ASN A 24 20.35 -30.23 9.16
CA ASN A 24 20.69 -29.22 10.15
C ASN A 24 21.72 -28.18 9.65
N GLU A 25 22.36 -28.43 8.51
CA GLU A 25 23.26 -27.50 7.85
C GLU A 25 22.61 -26.85 6.61
N ALA A 26 21.36 -27.21 6.29
CA ALA A 26 20.65 -26.71 5.13
C ALA A 26 20.60 -25.18 5.11
N MET A 27 20.65 -24.61 3.91
CA MET A 27 20.37 -23.19 3.75
C MET A 27 18.85 -22.97 3.89
N ILE A 28 18.46 -22.07 4.81
CA ILE A 28 17.06 -21.83 5.15
C ILE A 28 16.61 -20.49 4.56
N PHE A 29 15.49 -20.52 3.83
CA PHE A 29 14.74 -19.32 3.46
C PHE A 29 13.39 -19.32 4.16
N GLN A 30 13.07 -18.21 4.81
CA GLN A 30 11.77 -18.00 5.44
C GLN A 30 11.05 -16.85 4.74
N TRP A 31 9.77 -17.05 4.43
CA TRP A 31 8.88 -16.01 3.93
C TRP A 31 7.51 -16.14 4.60
N GLU A 32 6.74 -15.06 4.57
CA GLU A 32 5.36 -15.06 5.02
C GLU A 32 4.46 -14.93 3.79
N VAL A 33 3.46 -15.82 3.71
CA VAL A 33 2.34 -15.65 2.78
C VAL A 33 1.25 -14.96 3.58
N THR A 34 0.82 -13.80 3.11
CA THR A 34 -0.31 -13.10 3.70
C THR A 34 -1.29 -12.70 2.61
N ASP A 35 -2.57 -12.79 2.94
CA ASP A 35 -3.67 -12.18 2.20
C ASP A 35 -3.83 -10.68 2.54
N LYS A 36 -3.18 -10.22 3.62
CA LYS A 36 -3.00 -8.80 3.91
C LYS A 36 -2.06 -8.19 2.88
N PHE A 37 -2.69 -7.76 1.80
CA PHE A 37 -2.14 -6.66 1.04
C PHE A 37 -2.08 -5.43 1.95
N ASP A 38 -0.92 -5.16 2.56
CA ASP A 38 -0.60 -3.86 3.18
C ASP A 38 -0.56 -2.70 2.16
N TRP A 39 -0.92 -2.96 0.89
CA TRP A 39 -1.26 -1.95 -0.11
C TRP A 39 -2.75 -1.92 -0.49
N ILE A 40 -3.62 -2.68 0.19
CA ILE A 40 -5.05 -2.39 0.12
C ILE A 40 -5.19 -0.96 0.60
N ILE A 41 -5.57 -0.11 -0.35
CA ILE A 41 -6.16 1.19 -0.13
C ILE A 41 -7.37 0.90 0.75
N ASP A 42 -7.15 0.84 2.06
CA ASP A 42 -8.23 1.06 3.01
C ASP A 42 -8.85 2.36 2.54
N PHE A 43 -10.18 2.43 2.52
CA PHE A 43 -10.84 3.70 2.24
C PHE A 43 -10.52 4.61 3.43
N THR A 44 -9.31 5.16 3.45
CA THR A 44 -8.86 6.10 4.44
C THR A 44 -9.55 7.37 4.04
N LEU A 45 -10.36 7.90 4.95
CA LEU A 45 -10.93 9.21 4.74
C LEU A 45 -9.81 10.25 4.55
N ASP A 46 -8.58 9.97 5.00
CA ASP A 46 -7.33 10.72 4.75
C ASP A 46 -6.95 10.75 3.25
N ILE A 47 -7.44 11.76 2.52
CA ILE A 47 -7.23 11.98 1.10
C ILE A 47 -5.87 12.65 0.84
N ASP A 48 -5.38 13.51 1.74
CA ASP A 48 -4.12 14.23 1.55
C ASP A 48 -2.88 13.53 2.15
N ASP A 49 -3.06 12.38 2.81
CA ASP A 49 -2.03 11.53 3.42
C ASP A 49 -1.27 12.18 4.59
N ASN A 50 -1.92 13.08 5.34
CA ASN A 50 -1.30 13.73 6.48
C ASN A 50 -1.39 12.90 7.78
N LYS A 51 -1.99 11.70 7.74
CA LYS A 51 -2.26 10.78 8.87
C LYS A 51 -3.33 11.30 9.83
N ASN A 52 -4.05 12.35 9.47
CA ASN A 52 -5.12 12.95 10.25
C ASN A 52 -6.38 13.01 9.40
N ILE A 53 -7.39 12.24 9.79
CA ILE A 53 -8.69 12.30 9.16
C ILE A 53 -9.43 13.57 9.63
N ASP A 54 -9.65 14.54 8.75
CA ASP A 54 -10.38 15.77 9.09
C ASP A 54 -11.34 16.27 7.99
N ALA A 55 -12.41 16.94 8.42
CA ALA A 55 -13.47 17.36 7.51
C ALA A 55 -13.09 18.56 6.61
N LEU A 56 -12.09 19.35 7.02
CA LEU A 56 -11.72 20.59 6.33
C LEU A 56 -10.82 20.31 5.14
N THR A 57 -9.90 19.35 5.25
CA THR A 57 -9.06 18.90 4.15
C THR A 57 -9.76 17.77 3.40
N ASP A 58 -9.87 16.60 4.00
CA ASP A 58 -10.34 15.39 3.35
C ASP A 58 -11.79 15.49 2.87
N GLY A 59 -12.66 15.88 3.80
CA GLY A 59 -14.09 16.01 3.51
C GLY A 59 -14.35 17.00 2.38
N LEU A 60 -13.59 18.09 2.36
CA LEU A 60 -13.70 19.12 1.32
C LEU A 60 -13.19 18.61 -0.04
N LEU A 61 -12.09 17.87 -0.08
CA LEU A 61 -11.57 17.25 -1.31
C LEU A 61 -12.57 16.27 -1.91
N ILE A 62 -13.19 15.42 -1.08
CA ILE A 62 -14.23 14.49 -1.50
C ILE A 62 -15.44 15.24 -2.06
N LEU A 63 -15.94 16.25 -1.35
CA LEU A 63 -17.10 17.03 -1.81
C LEU A 63 -16.83 17.73 -3.14
N ARG A 64 -15.67 18.37 -3.29
CA ARG A 64 -15.26 19.04 -4.55
C ARG A 64 -15.19 18.03 -5.69
N TYR A 65 -14.59 16.87 -5.47
CA TYR A 65 -14.52 15.81 -6.46
C TYR A 65 -15.90 15.29 -6.88
N LEU A 66 -16.81 15.08 -5.92
CA LEU A 66 -18.19 14.64 -6.16
C LEU A 66 -19.01 15.68 -6.93
N PHE A 67 -18.76 16.98 -6.70
CA PHE A 67 -19.34 18.07 -7.51
C PHE A 67 -18.70 18.24 -8.90
N GLY A 68 -17.70 17.42 -9.24
CA GLY A 68 -17.03 17.48 -10.55
C GLY A 68 -15.89 18.50 -10.64
N LEU A 69 -15.50 19.12 -9.53
CA LEU A 69 -14.35 20.04 -9.44
C LEU A 69 -13.05 19.25 -9.32
N LYS A 70 -12.63 18.60 -10.41
CA LYS A 70 -11.56 17.59 -10.41
C LYS A 70 -10.19 18.09 -10.91
N GLY A 71 -10.01 19.40 -11.07
CA GLY A 71 -8.83 19.96 -11.76
C GLY A 71 -8.28 21.26 -11.17
N GLY A 72 -6.96 21.35 -11.07
CA GLY A 72 -6.23 22.53 -10.60
C GLY A 72 -6.68 23.01 -9.22
N THR A 73 -6.72 24.34 -9.04
CA THR A 73 -7.12 24.98 -7.78
C THR A 73 -8.54 24.64 -7.36
N SER A 74 -9.45 24.35 -8.31
CA SER A 74 -10.83 23.97 -7.98
C SER A 74 -10.93 22.69 -7.14
N LEU A 75 -9.92 21.81 -7.23
CA LEU A 75 -9.82 20.62 -6.39
C LEU A 75 -9.10 20.95 -5.08
N ILE A 76 -7.90 21.54 -5.13
CA ILE A 76 -6.96 21.55 -3.99
C ILE A 76 -6.88 22.85 -3.18
N GLU A 77 -7.42 23.97 -3.68
CA GLU A 77 -7.20 25.29 -3.07
C GLU A 77 -7.71 25.35 -1.62
N ASN A 78 -6.79 25.53 -0.67
CA ASN A 78 -7.05 25.53 0.78
C ASN A 78 -7.78 24.26 1.27
N ALA A 79 -7.60 23.13 0.60
CA ALA A 79 -8.25 21.86 0.94
C ALA A 79 -7.26 20.70 1.15
N VAL A 80 -5.96 20.97 1.11
CA VAL A 80 -4.90 20.00 1.44
C VAL A 80 -4.11 20.52 2.64
N ASP A 81 -3.70 19.61 3.53
CA ASP A 81 -2.69 19.90 4.54
C ASP A 81 -1.31 19.98 3.88
N PRO A 82 -0.57 21.10 4.03
CA PRO A 82 0.80 21.22 3.51
C PRO A 82 1.79 20.15 4.01
N GLU A 83 1.50 19.51 5.14
CA GLU A 83 2.31 18.40 5.70
C GLU A 83 1.91 17.02 5.15
N GLY A 84 0.87 16.95 4.32
CA GLY A 84 0.42 15.73 3.65
C GLY A 84 1.38 15.26 2.55
N SER A 85 1.25 13.99 2.16
CA SER A 85 2.02 13.42 1.03
C SER A 85 1.31 13.54 -0.32
N ARG A 86 0.02 13.94 -0.32
CA ARG A 86 -0.82 14.19 -1.51
C ARG A 86 -1.33 15.64 -1.48
N VAL A 87 -0.47 16.59 -1.86
CA VAL A 87 -0.76 18.04 -1.77
C VAL A 87 -0.99 18.73 -3.12
N ASP A 88 -0.80 18.00 -4.22
CA ASP A 88 -1.01 18.50 -5.57
C ASP A 88 -2.27 17.89 -6.20
N CYS A 89 -2.79 18.56 -7.23
CA CYS A 89 -4.03 18.14 -7.87
C CYS A 89 -3.91 16.76 -8.53
N GLU A 90 -2.73 16.39 -9.04
CA GLU A 90 -2.56 15.13 -9.76
C GLU A 90 -2.59 13.95 -8.79
N SER A 91 -1.84 14.01 -7.69
CA SER A 91 -1.80 12.97 -6.67
C SER A 91 -3.15 12.78 -5.97
N VAL A 92 -3.83 13.87 -5.59
CA VAL A 92 -5.17 13.82 -4.98
C VAL A 92 -6.20 13.22 -5.94
N LYS A 93 -6.21 13.68 -7.20
CA LYS A 93 -7.16 13.19 -8.20
C LYS A 93 -6.91 11.70 -8.49
N TRP A 94 -5.65 11.28 -8.61
CA TRP A 94 -5.29 9.90 -8.84
C TRP A 94 -5.83 9.00 -7.72
N TYR A 95 -5.63 9.39 -6.46
CA TYR A 95 -6.12 8.64 -5.31
C TYR A 95 -7.65 8.52 -5.34
N LEU A 96 -8.37 9.62 -5.52
CA LEU A 96 -9.84 9.64 -5.60
C LEU A 96 -10.40 8.85 -6.79
N ASP A 97 -9.68 8.79 -7.92
CA ASP A 97 -10.06 7.95 -9.06
C ASP A 97 -9.86 6.46 -8.76
N CYS A 98 -8.77 6.10 -8.06
CA CYS A 98 -8.52 4.73 -7.60
C CYS A 98 -9.57 4.26 -6.60
N LEU A 99 -10.14 5.14 -5.77
CA LEU A 99 -11.24 4.79 -4.87
C LEU A 99 -12.56 4.46 -5.58
N LYS A 100 -12.70 4.84 -6.85
CA LYS A 100 -13.96 4.65 -7.60
C LYS A 100 -14.09 3.23 -8.19
N TYR A 101 -13.03 2.43 -8.19
CA TYR A 101 -12.95 1.12 -8.86
C TYR A 101 -12.40 0.05 -7.93
#